data_AF-A0A951CB20-F1
#
_entry.id   AF-A0A951CB20-F1
#
_cell.length_a   1.000
_cell.length_b   1.000
_cell.length_c   1.000
_cell.angle_alpha   90.00
_cell.angle_beta   90.00
_cell.angle_gamma   90.00
#
_symmetry.space_group_name_H-M   'P 1'
#
loop_
_entity.id
_entity.type
_entity.pdbx_description
1 polymer ?
#
loop_
_entity_poly.entity_id
_entity_poly.type
_entity_poly.pdbx_seq_one_letter_code
_entity_poly.pdbx_strand_id
1 'polypeptide(L)'
;MKGLTDIAGIRVGHISDYQAITGCTAILCEAGAVGGVDIRGSASGTTETPTLDPLHADQVVHAIVLAGGSAFGLEAASGVRRYLEARGVGIVTPVAKVPIVPAAILYDLGIGNGKIRPTAAMGE
;
A
#
# COMPACT_ATOMS: atom_id res chain seq x y z
N MET A 1 7.71 21.93 8.55
CA MET A 1 7.47 21.71 7.11
C MET A 1 6.06 21.16 6.99
N LYS A 2 5.24 21.68 6.08
CA LYS A 2 3.90 21.16 5.85
C LYS A 2 3.97 19.95 4.90
N GLY A 3 3.16 18.93 5.12
CA GLY A 3 3.24 17.65 4.38
C GLY A 3 1.93 16.87 4.43
N LEU A 4 1.93 15.64 3.87
CA LEU A 4 0.73 14.80 3.78
C LEU A 4 0.06 14.55 5.15
N THR A 5 0.86 14.41 6.21
CA THR A 5 0.39 14.17 7.58
C THR A 5 -0.18 15.40 8.29
N ASP A 6 -0.20 16.58 7.64
CA ASP A 6 -0.98 17.71 8.14
C ASP A 6 -2.50 17.46 8.00
N ILE A 7 -2.89 16.50 7.15
CA ILE A 7 -4.26 16.01 7.05
C ILE A 7 -4.53 15.10 8.25
N ALA A 8 -5.42 15.54 9.14
CA ALA A 8 -5.78 14.78 10.33
C ALA A 8 -6.24 13.36 9.98
N GLY A 9 -5.72 12.36 10.70
CA GLY A 9 -6.03 10.95 10.49
C GLY A 9 -5.16 10.23 9.45
N ILE A 10 -4.37 10.96 8.64
CA ILE A 10 -3.37 10.35 7.75
C ILE A 10 -2.06 10.12 8.50
N ARG A 11 -1.56 8.88 8.44
CA ARG A 11 -0.24 8.49 8.96
C ARG A 11 0.60 7.92 7.82
N VAL A 12 1.92 8.06 7.90
CA VAL A 12 2.83 7.51 6.90
C VAL A 12 3.95 6.73 7.61
N GLY A 13 4.23 5.53 7.11
CA GLY A 13 5.35 4.69 7.56
C GLY A 13 6.25 4.32 6.38
N HIS A 14 7.54 4.19 6.66
CA HIS A 14 8.56 3.83 5.67
C HIS A 14 9.48 2.76 6.24
N ILE A 15 9.91 1.83 5.38
CA ILE A 15 11.04 0.96 5.64
C ILE A 15 11.92 0.90 4.40
N SER A 16 13.24 0.83 4.60
CA SER A 16 14.21 0.82 3.53
C SER A 16 15.32 -0.17 3.81
N ASP A 17 15.71 -0.92 2.78
CA ASP A 17 16.98 -1.62 2.74
C ASP A 17 17.97 -0.75 1.96
N TYR A 18 18.88 -0.10 2.69
CA TYR A 18 19.86 0.82 2.10
C TYR A 18 20.99 0.10 1.35
N GLN A 19 21.21 -1.20 1.60
CA GLN A 19 22.20 -1.98 0.86
C GLN A 19 21.62 -2.46 -0.48
N ALA A 20 20.38 -2.93 -0.48
CA ALA A 20 19.67 -3.32 -1.68
C ALA A 20 19.09 -2.14 -2.47
N ILE A 21 19.04 -0.95 -1.87
CA ILE A 21 18.49 0.30 -2.43
C ILE A 21 17.02 0.09 -2.85
N THR A 22 16.21 -0.39 -1.90
CA THR A 22 14.77 -0.61 -2.08
C THR A 22 14.01 -0.37 -0.78
N GLY A 23 12.68 -0.40 -0.82
CA GLY A 23 11.84 -0.17 0.34
C GLY A 23 10.35 -0.08 0.01
N CYS A 24 9.53 0.17 1.02
CA CYS A 24 8.13 0.48 0.84
C CYS A 24 7.65 1.58 1.78
N THR A 25 6.59 2.25 1.35
CA THR A 25 5.88 3.30 2.06
C THR A 25 4.43 2.89 2.20
N ALA A 26 3.92 2.94 3.42
CA ALA A 26 2.50 2.76 3.71
C ALA A 26 1.89 4.11 4.13
N ILE A 27 0.84 4.51 3.44
CA ILE A 27 0.02 5.67 3.80
C ILE A 27 -1.25 5.12 4.44
N LEU A 28 -1.44 5.32 5.74
CA LEU A 28 -2.53 4.77 6.51
C LEU A 28 -3.65 5.79 6.68
N CYS A 29 -4.88 5.34 6.46
CA CYS A 29 -6.13 6.04 6.71
C CYS A 29 -7.06 5.09 7.47
N GLU A 30 -6.69 4.77 8.73
CA GLU A 30 -7.32 3.67 9.51
C GLU A 30 -8.83 3.86 9.75
N ALA A 31 -9.33 5.10 9.69
CA ALA A 31 -10.77 5.41 9.78
C ALA A 31 -11.53 5.20 8.45
N GLY A 32 -10.85 4.79 7.39
CA GLY A 32 -11.33 4.79 6.01
C GLY A 32 -11.16 6.16 5.35
N ALA A 33 -10.74 6.17 4.09
CA ALA A 33 -10.74 7.35 3.24
C ALA A 33 -11.33 7.03 1.88
N VAL A 34 -12.15 7.95 1.35
CA VAL A 34 -12.61 7.89 -0.05
C VAL A 34 -11.41 8.02 -0.98
N GLY A 35 -11.34 7.16 -1.97
CA GLY A 35 -10.21 7.10 -2.90
C GLY A 35 -10.64 7.07 -4.36
N GLY A 36 -9.68 7.34 -5.22
CA GLY A 36 -9.76 7.18 -6.68
C GLY A 36 -8.35 6.96 -7.22
N VAL A 37 -8.24 6.41 -8.42
CA VAL A 37 -6.94 6.18 -9.07
C VAL A 37 -6.96 6.56 -10.54
N ASP A 38 -5.88 7.16 -11.01
CA ASP A 38 -5.62 7.43 -12.41
C ASP A 38 -4.23 6.86 -12.77
N ILE A 39 -4.21 5.86 -13.65
CA ILE A 39 -2.99 5.18 -14.09
C ILE A 39 -2.63 5.67 -15.49
N ARG A 40 -1.54 6.44 -15.57
CA ARG A 40 -1.07 7.05 -16.82
C ARG A 40 0.12 6.35 -17.47
N GLY A 41 0.79 5.46 -16.74
CA GLY A 41 1.91 4.66 -17.26
C GLY A 41 1.41 3.37 -17.92
N SER A 42 2.01 3.00 -19.05
CA SER A 42 1.63 1.77 -19.79
C SER A 42 2.18 0.47 -19.17
N ALA A 43 3.27 0.56 -18.40
CA ALA A 43 3.89 -0.56 -17.70
C ALA A 43 3.59 -0.50 -16.19
N SER A 44 2.32 -0.32 -15.82
CA SER A 44 1.90 -0.20 -14.43
C SER A 44 1.89 -1.55 -13.70
N GLY A 45 2.51 -1.61 -12.53
CA GLY A 45 2.31 -2.71 -11.58
C GLY A 45 1.46 -2.23 -10.41
N THR A 46 0.30 -2.84 -10.22
CA THR A 46 -0.66 -2.46 -9.18
C THR A 46 -1.39 -3.68 -8.61
N THR A 47 -1.97 -3.53 -7.42
CA THR A 47 -2.94 -4.49 -6.86
C THR A 47 -4.12 -3.74 -6.25
N GLU A 48 -5.30 -4.37 -6.22
CA GLU A 48 -6.54 -3.83 -5.65
C GLU A 48 -7.02 -2.47 -6.19
N THR A 49 -6.49 -1.97 -7.30
CA THR A 49 -6.96 -0.71 -7.91
C THR A 49 -8.42 -0.69 -8.34
N PRO A 50 -9.11 -1.80 -8.69
CA PRO A 50 -10.55 -1.78 -8.92
C PRO A 50 -11.38 -1.37 -7.69
N THR A 51 -10.82 -1.44 -6.48
CA THR A 51 -11.50 -0.96 -5.26
C THR A 51 -11.58 0.57 -5.17
N LEU A 52 -10.85 1.27 -6.05
CA LEU A 52 -10.84 2.73 -6.19
C LEU A 52 -11.74 3.19 -7.35
N ASP A 53 -12.48 2.28 -8.00
CA ASP A 53 -13.50 2.63 -8.98
C ASP A 53 -14.74 3.21 -8.27
N PRO A 54 -15.31 4.34 -8.72
CA PRO A 54 -16.54 4.89 -8.12
C PRO A 54 -17.73 3.92 -8.10
N LEU A 55 -17.74 2.89 -8.96
CA LEU A 55 -18.76 1.86 -9.03
C LEU A 55 -18.47 0.64 -8.14
N HIS A 56 -17.36 0.63 -7.42
CA HIS A 56 -17.03 -0.43 -6.48
C HIS A 56 -18.01 -0.45 -5.28
N ALA A 57 -18.29 -1.64 -4.74
CA ALA A 57 -19.25 -1.80 -3.64
C ALA A 57 -18.81 -1.04 -2.37
N ASP A 58 -17.52 -1.13 -2.04
CA ASP A 58 -16.90 -0.37 -0.97
C ASP A 58 -16.32 0.93 -1.51
N GLN A 59 -16.55 2.03 -0.80
CA GLN A 59 -16.18 3.38 -1.22
C GLN A 59 -14.98 3.94 -0.43
N VAL A 60 -14.35 3.13 0.42
CA VAL A 60 -13.23 3.55 1.27
C VAL A 60 -12.08 2.55 1.25
N VAL A 61 -10.87 3.07 1.35
CA VAL A 61 -9.63 2.31 1.56
C VAL A 61 -9.03 2.63 2.92
N HIS A 62 -8.20 1.73 3.43
CA HIS A 62 -7.63 1.82 4.78
C HIS A 62 -6.12 2.13 4.76
N ALA A 63 -5.47 1.85 3.63
CA ALA A 63 -4.12 2.28 3.34
C ALA A 63 -3.85 2.28 1.83
N ILE A 64 -2.78 2.97 1.43
CA ILE A 64 -2.15 2.87 0.11
C ILE A 64 -0.69 2.47 0.30
N VAL A 65 -0.20 1.53 -0.51
CA VAL A 65 1.20 1.10 -0.46
C VAL A 65 1.95 1.48 -1.74
N LEU A 66 3.12 2.09 -1.57
CA LEU A 66 4.07 2.35 -2.64
C LEU A 66 5.34 1.54 -2.35
N ALA A 67 5.77 0.69 -3.29
CA ALA A 67 6.92 -0.18 -3.06
C ALA A 67 7.89 -0.23 -4.25
N GLY A 68 9.16 -0.46 -3.95
CA GLY A 68 10.16 -0.89 -4.93
C GLY A 68 9.96 -2.34 -5.36
N GLY A 69 10.97 -2.93 -6.00
CA GLY A 69 11.01 -4.35 -6.34
C GLY A 69 10.19 -4.76 -7.56
N SER A 70 9.68 -3.82 -8.36
CA SER A 70 8.77 -4.12 -9.48
C SER A 70 7.54 -4.92 -9.00
N ALA A 71 6.92 -5.71 -9.88
CA ALA A 71 5.74 -6.52 -9.58
C ALA A 71 5.88 -7.38 -8.30
N PHE A 72 7.12 -7.77 -7.96
CA PHE A 72 7.39 -8.53 -6.75
C PHE A 72 7.11 -7.77 -5.45
N GLY A 73 7.29 -6.45 -5.45
CA GLY A 73 7.08 -5.60 -4.26
C GLY A 73 5.62 -5.45 -3.87
N LEU A 74 4.66 -5.89 -4.71
CA LEU A 74 3.24 -5.92 -4.37
C LEU A 74 2.95 -6.77 -3.13
N GLU A 75 3.86 -7.68 -2.75
CA GLU A 75 3.78 -8.43 -1.49
C GLU A 75 3.74 -7.52 -0.27
N ALA A 76 4.36 -6.33 -0.29
CA ALA A 76 4.32 -5.39 0.82
C ALA A 76 2.89 -4.98 1.22
N ALA A 77 1.96 -4.94 0.26
CA ALA A 77 0.54 -4.65 0.53
C ALA A 77 -0.09 -5.70 1.45
N SER A 78 0.34 -6.96 1.36
CA SER A 78 -0.15 -8.03 2.25
C SER A 78 0.29 -7.85 3.69
N GLY A 79 1.50 -7.31 3.91
CA GLY A 79 1.96 -6.95 5.24
C GLY A 79 1.10 -5.85 5.87
N VAL A 80 0.81 -4.81 5.09
CA VAL A 80 -0.04 -3.72 5.57
C VAL A 80 -1.46 -4.20 5.88
N ARG A 81 -2.02 -5.13 5.08
CA ARG A 81 -3.29 -5.80 5.41
C ARG A 81 -3.21 -6.51 6.76
N ARG A 82 -2.16 -7.30 7.02
CA ARG A 82 -1.97 -7.99 8.32
C ARG A 82 -1.85 -6.99 9.47
N TYR A 83 -1.10 -5.91 9.29
CA TYR A 83 -0.98 -4.83 10.29
C TYR A 83 -2.35 -4.22 10.65
N LEU A 84 -3.20 -3.96 9.64
CA LEU A 84 -4.52 -3.36 9.81
C LEU A 84 -5.54 -4.35 10.40
N GLU A 85 -5.54 -5.59 9.92
CA GLU A 85 -6.38 -6.67 10.43
C GLU A 85 -6.13 -6.90 11.92
N ALA A 86 -4.86 -6.98 12.34
CA ALA A 86 -4.48 -7.15 13.75
C ALA A 86 -4.97 -6.01 14.67
N ARG A 87 -5.33 -4.85 14.09
CA ARG A 87 -5.87 -3.68 14.79
C ARG A 87 -7.38 -3.56 14.64
N GLY A 88 -8.04 -4.51 13.98
CA GLY A 88 -9.47 -4.46 13.74
C GLY A 88 -9.88 -3.29 12.83
N VAL A 89 -9.03 -2.97 11.85
CA VAL A 89 -9.31 -1.97 10.80
C VAL A 89 -9.74 -2.68 9.52
N GLY A 90 -10.80 -2.21 8.86
CA GLY A 90 -11.30 -2.80 7.63
C GLY A 90 -12.80 -2.64 7.44
N ILE A 91 -13.29 -2.99 6.26
CA ILE A 91 -14.72 -3.12 5.98
C ILE A 91 -15.29 -4.24 6.84
N VAL A 92 -16.39 -3.96 7.54
CA VAL A 92 -17.07 -4.96 8.37
C VAL A 92 -17.86 -5.90 7.47
N THR A 93 -17.47 -7.17 7.48
CA THR A 93 -18.23 -8.27 6.86
C THR A 93 -18.93 -9.10 7.96
N PRO A 94 -19.81 -10.05 7.61
CA PRO A 94 -20.43 -10.95 8.59
C PRO A 94 -19.43 -11.81 9.40
N VAL A 95 -18.20 -11.99 8.91
CA VAL A 95 -17.22 -12.93 9.50
C VAL A 95 -15.93 -12.26 10.00
N ALA A 96 -15.53 -11.14 9.40
CA ALA A 96 -14.26 -10.48 9.69
C ALA A 96 -14.27 -9.00 9.27
N LYS A 97 -13.26 -8.25 9.70
CA LYS A 97 -12.94 -6.94 9.12
C LYS A 97 -11.90 -7.11 8.02
N VAL A 98 -12.18 -6.62 6.82
CA VAL A 98 -11.32 -6.79 5.64
C VAL A 98 -10.67 -5.45 5.28
N PRO A 99 -9.35 -5.28 5.51
CA PRO A 99 -8.64 -4.07 5.08
C PRO A 99 -8.51 -4.03 3.56
N ILE A 100 -8.93 -2.91 2.97
CA ILE A 100 -8.73 -2.59 1.55
C ILE A 100 -7.44 -1.79 1.40
N VAL A 101 -6.46 -2.35 0.67
CA VAL A 101 -5.09 -1.82 0.58
C VAL A 101 -4.58 -1.87 -0.86
N PRO A 102 -4.95 -0.88 -1.69
CA PRO A 102 -4.38 -0.73 -3.02
C PRO A 102 -2.89 -0.45 -2.96
N ALA A 103 -2.15 -0.95 -3.95
CA ALA A 103 -0.72 -0.67 -4.04
C ALA A 103 -0.27 -0.39 -5.47
N ALA A 104 0.82 0.36 -5.58
CA ALA A 104 1.56 0.60 -6.81
C ALA A 104 3.05 0.38 -6.58
N ILE A 105 3.75 -0.06 -7.62
CA ILE A 105 5.19 -0.33 -7.54
C ILE A 105 6.00 0.52 -8.51
N LEU A 106 7.30 0.60 -8.24
CA LEU A 106 8.31 1.10 -9.15
C LEU A 106 9.37 0.03 -9.44
N TYR A 107 10.11 0.20 -10.55
CA TYR A 107 11.23 -0.67 -10.90
C TYR A 107 12.55 -0.07 -10.38
N ASP A 108 13.15 -0.73 -9.39
CA ASP A 108 14.48 -0.39 -8.81
C ASP A 108 15.45 -1.58 -8.85
N LEU A 109 15.07 -2.70 -9.48
CA LEU A 109 15.83 -3.97 -9.47
C LEU A 109 17.26 -3.86 -10.03
N GLY A 110 17.53 -2.83 -10.85
CA GLY A 110 18.84 -2.57 -11.46
C GLY A 110 19.72 -1.59 -10.69
N ILE A 111 19.26 -1.02 -9.57
CA ILE A 111 20.01 0.00 -8.82
C ILE A 111 20.90 -0.65 -7.75
N GLY A 112 20.35 -1.60 -6.98
CA GLY A 112 21.09 -2.36 -5.97
C GLY A 112 21.03 -3.87 -6.23
N ASN A 113 20.74 -4.65 -5.19
CA ASN A 113 20.62 -6.11 -5.32
C ASN A 113 19.19 -6.51 -5.68
N GLY A 114 18.89 -6.69 -6.97
CA GLY A 114 17.56 -7.09 -7.46
C GLY A 114 17.03 -8.45 -6.96
N LYS A 115 17.79 -9.21 -6.16
CA LYS A 115 17.28 -10.39 -5.45
C LYS A 115 16.67 -10.06 -4.08
N ILE A 116 16.96 -8.88 -3.53
CA ILE A 116 16.37 -8.36 -2.30
C ILE A 116 15.33 -7.31 -2.70
N ARG A 117 14.11 -7.48 -2.20
CA ARG A 117 12.92 -6.73 -2.63
C ARG A 117 11.94 -6.58 -1.47
N PRO A 118 11.01 -5.60 -1.51
CA PRO A 118 9.98 -5.47 -0.49
C PRO A 118 9.17 -6.76 -0.35
N THR A 119 8.97 -7.20 0.88
CA THR A 119 8.22 -8.41 1.24
C THR A 119 7.00 -8.05 2.09
N ALA A 120 6.14 -9.03 2.37
CA ALA A 120 5.09 -8.88 3.37
C ALA A 120 5.62 -8.40 4.72
N ALA A 121 6.76 -8.93 5.19
CA ALA A 121 7.34 -8.53 6.47
C ALA A 121 7.82 -7.07 6.50
N MET A 122 8.19 -6.50 5.36
CA MET A 122 8.50 -5.07 5.26
C MET A 122 7.23 -4.19 5.30
N GLY A 123 6.07 -4.75 4.96
CA GLY A 123 4.79 -4.05 5.05
C GLY A 123 4.12 -4.10 6.42
N GLU A 124 4.56 -4.97 7.33
CA GLU A 124 4.02 -5.12 8.70
C GLU A 124 4.66 -4.14 9.70
#